data_AF-A0A7X6VS81-F1
#
_entry.id   AF-A0A7X6VS81-F1
#
_cell.length_a   1.000
_cell.length_b   1.000
_cell.length_c   1.000
_cell.angle_alpha   90.00
_cell.angle_beta   90.00
_cell.angle_gamma   90.00
#
_symmetry.space_group_name_H-M   'P 1'
#
loop_
_entity.id
_entity.type
_entity.pdbx_description
1 polymer ?
#
loop_
_entity_poly.entity_id
_entity_poly.type
_entity_poly.pdbx_seq_one_letter_code
_entity_poly.pdbx_strand_id
1 'polypeptide(L)' 'MDFKSRSYHFADFVVHELEGYIENLHLIEYEQGMLLVDSGCINDIKRIEEYCENVIKRPVTDIKLIIVTHLHP' A
#
# COMPACT_ATOMS: atom_id res chain seq x y z
N MET A 1 -20.88 3.25 28.79
CA MET A 1 -20.31 3.13 27.43
C MET A 1 -18.94 2.51 27.60
N ASP A 2 -18.87 1.20 27.42
CA ASP A 2 -17.61 0.46 27.49
C ASP A 2 -16.71 0.82 26.32
N PHE A 3 -15.42 0.91 26.64
CA PHE A 3 -14.47 1.57 25.79
C PHE A 3 -13.93 0.67 24.68
N LYS A 4 -13.72 1.31 23.54
CA LYS A 4 -12.44 1.30 22.79
C LYS A 4 -12.02 0.00 22.11
N SER A 5 -11.74 0.20 20.83
CA SER A 5 -10.89 -0.65 20.02
C SER A 5 -9.43 -0.60 20.47
N ARG A 6 -8.75 -1.74 20.30
CA ARG A 6 -7.35 -1.83 19.88
C ARG A 6 -6.98 -3.28 19.57
N SER A 7 -5.88 -3.37 18.84
CA SER A 7 -5.08 -4.55 18.48
C SER A 7 -5.37 -5.09 17.09
N TYR A 8 -4.33 -5.02 16.27
CA TYR A 8 -4.12 -5.88 15.13
C TYR A 8 -2.75 -6.53 15.33
N HIS A 9 -2.71 -7.85 15.29
CA HIS A 9 -1.47 -8.62 15.37
C HIS A 9 -1.09 -9.02 13.95
N PHE A 10 0.07 -8.56 13.48
CA PHE A 10 0.54 -8.83 12.13
C PHE A 10 1.78 -9.73 12.22
N ALA A 11 1.59 -11.02 11.96
CA ALA A 11 2.65 -11.99 11.72
C ALA A 11 2.88 -12.23 10.21
N ASP A 12 1.90 -11.85 9.38
CA ASP A 12 1.72 -12.38 8.02
C ASP A 12 1.82 -11.30 6.92
N PHE A 13 2.22 -10.08 7.27
CA PHE A 13 2.37 -9.01 6.28
C PHE A 13 3.53 -8.04 6.54
N VAL A 14 4.00 -7.43 5.46
CA VAL A 14 5.07 -6.45 5.41
C VAL A 14 4.51 -5.13 4.91
N VAL A 15 4.89 -4.02 5.56
CA VAL A 15 4.54 -2.68 5.09
C VAL A 15 5.76 -2.05 4.44
N HIS A 16 5.59 -1.64 3.18
CA HIS A 16 6.58 -0.91 2.40
C HIS A 16 6.16 0.54 2.32
N GLU A 17 7.07 1.46 2.64
CA GLU A 17 6.87 2.90 2.47
C GLU A 17 7.80 3.39 1.36
N LEU A 18 7.24 4.11 0.40
CA LEU A 18 7.97 4.71 -0.71
C LEU A 18 7.73 6.21 -0.72
N GLU A 19 8.78 6.98 -0.98
CA GLU A 19 8.65 8.41 -1.28
C GLU A 19 7.99 8.57 -2.67
N GLY A 20 6.73 9.01 -2.69
CA GLY A 20 5.99 9.35 -3.89
C GLY A 20 6.20 10.81 -4.31
N TYR A 21 5.49 11.24 -5.35
CA TYR A 21 5.68 12.59 -5.89
C TYR A 21 5.07 13.69 -4.99
N ILE A 22 3.88 13.44 -4.42
CA ILE A 22 3.14 14.40 -3.57
C ILE A 22 2.99 13.89 -2.13
N GLU A 23 2.98 12.57 -1.95
CA GLU A 23 2.81 11.91 -0.66
C GLU A 23 3.58 10.60 -0.62
N ASN A 24 3.75 10.02 0.57
CA ASN A 24 4.34 8.70 0.71
C ASN A 24 3.34 7.61 0.33
N LEU A 25 3.77 6.66 -0.48
CA LEU A 25 2.98 5.51 -0.90
C LEU A 25 3.21 4.37 0.08
N HIS A 26 2.12 3.73 0.53
CA HIS A 26 2.21 2.59 1.43
C HIS A 26 1.67 1.33 0.77
N LEU A 27 2.50 0.31 0.63
CA LEU A 27 2.13 -0.97 0.05
C LEU A 27 2.25 -2.06 1.12
N ILE A 28 1.15 -2.76 1.38
CA ILE A 28 1.07 -3.83 2.38
C ILE A 28 1.09 -5.16 1.62
N GLU A 29 2.19 -5.90 1.74
CA GLU A 29 2.35 -7.24 1.17
C GLU A 29 1.90 -8.29 2.19
N TYR A 30 1.00 -9.19 1.80
CA TYR A 30 0.59 -10.36 2.59
C TYR A 30 0.54 -11.60 1.70
N GLU A 31 0.36 -12.79 2.27
CA GLU A 31 0.47 -14.06 1.54
C GLU A 31 -0.39 -14.09 0.25
N GLN A 32 -1.65 -13.67 0.32
CA GLN A 32 -2.61 -13.75 -0.78
C GLN A 32 -2.64 -12.54 -1.72
N GLY A 33 -1.83 -11.51 -1.49
CA GLY A 33 -1.80 -10.33 -2.35
C GLY A 33 -1.22 -9.09 -1.71
N MET A 34 -1.56 -7.94 -2.27
CA MET A 34 -1.12 -6.64 -1.79
C MET A 34 -2.27 -5.66 -1.64
N LEU A 35 -2.08 -4.69 -0.75
CA LEU A 35 -2.99 -3.56 -0.53
C LEU A 35 -2.19 -2.27 -0.66
N LEU A 36 -2.68 -1.33 -1.48
CA LEU A 36 -2.09 -0.01 -1.64
C LEU A 36 -2.90 1.04 -0.86
N VAL A 37 -2.26 1.78 0.02
CA VAL A 37 -2.86 2.95 0.69
C VAL A 37 -2.29 4.20 0.05
N ASP A 38 -3.19 4.95 -0.58
CA ASP A 38 -2.93 6.11 -1.42
C ASP A 38 -2.01 5.80 -2.61
N SER A 39 -2.48 6.11 -3.82
CA SER A 39 -1.71 5.88 -5.05
C SER A 39 -0.82 7.05 -5.44
N GLY A 40 -0.86 8.16 -4.70
CA GLY A 40 -0.24 9.42 -5.11
C GLY A 40 -0.88 9.95 -6.40
N CYS A 41 -0.06 10.39 -7.35
CA CYS A 41 -0.54 10.94 -8.62
C CYS A 41 -0.16 10.06 -9.82
N ILE A 42 -0.53 10.49 -11.04
CA ILE A 42 -0.24 9.74 -12.27
C ILE A 42 1.26 9.45 -12.46
N ASN A 43 2.15 10.29 -11.92
CA ASN A 43 3.59 10.09 -12.02
C ASN A 43 4.09 8.92 -11.16
N ASP A 44 3.31 8.50 -10.16
CA ASP A 44 3.66 7.42 -9.25
C ASP A 44 3.31 6.03 -9.80
N ILE A 45 2.51 5.94 -10.87
CA ILE A 45 2.09 4.65 -11.46
C ILE A 45 3.30 3.78 -11.81
N LYS A 46 4.25 4.33 -12.58
CA LYS A 46 5.47 3.59 -12.97
C LYS A 46 6.32 3.19 -11.76
N ARG A 47 6.40 4.06 -10.76
CA ARG A 47 7.13 3.79 -9.51
C ARG A 47 6.52 2.61 -8.77
N ILE A 48 5.20 2.54 -8.67
CA ILE A 48 4.47 1.42 -8.03
C ILE A 48 4.69 0.13 -8.82
N GLU A 49 4.53 0.17 -10.16
CA GLU A 49 4.75 -0.99 -11.04
C GLU A 49 6.19 -1.53 -10.89
N GLU A 50 7.19 -0.66 -11.01
CA GLU A 50 8.61 -1.04 -10.90
C GLU A 50 8.95 -1.57 -9.51
N TYR A 51 8.38 -1.01 -8.44
CA TYR A 51 8.63 -1.49 -7.08
C TYR A 51 8.02 -2.88 -6.84
N CYS A 52 6.79 -3.11 -7.31
CA CYS A 52 6.14 -4.42 -7.24
C CYS A 52 6.99 -5.48 -7.95
N GLU A 53 7.39 -5.22 -9.19
CA GLU A 53 8.11 -6.18 -10.03
C GLU A 53 9.55 -6.41 -9.56
N ASN A 54 10.27 -5.34 -9.19
CA ASN A 54 11.71 -5.41 -8.95
C ASN A 54 12.09 -5.57 -7.49
N VAL A 55 11.26 -5.13 -6.54
CA VAL A 55 11.55 -5.22 -5.10
C VAL A 55 10.73 -6.32 -4.45
N ILE A 56 9.40 -6.25 -4.54
CA ILE A 56 8.50 -7.24 -3.92
C ILE A 56 8.49 -8.57 -4.71
N LYS A 57 8.86 -8.52 -5.99
CA LYS A 57 8.87 -9.68 -6.91
C LYS A 57 7.47 -10.27 -7.14
N ARG A 58 6.46 -9.40 -7.20
CA ARG A 58 5.06 -9.74 -7.54
C ARG A 58 4.55 -8.81 -8.65
N PRO A 59 3.63 -9.26 -9.51
CA PRO A 59 3.04 -8.38 -10.51
C PRO A 59 2.18 -7.30 -9.83
N VAL A 60 2.08 -6.11 -10.43
CA VAL A 60 1.22 -5.02 -9.89
C VAL A 60 -0.24 -5.44 -9.78
N THR A 61 -0.69 -6.41 -10.59
CA THR A 61 -2.03 -7.00 -10.52
C THR A 61 -2.28 -7.82 -9.24
N ASP A 62 -1.25 -8.05 -8.42
CA ASP A 62 -1.41 -8.62 -7.09
C ASP A 62 -1.91 -7.60 -6.05
N ILE A 63 -1.94 -6.31 -6.40
CA ILE A 63 -2.68 -5.30 -5.64
C ILE A 63 -4.17 -5.59 -5.81
N LYS A 64 -4.82 -6.09 -4.76
CA LYS A 64 -6.25 -6.48 -4.77
C LYS A 64 -7.16 -5.40 -4.20
N LEU A 65 -6.61 -4.47 -3.44
CA LEU A 65 -7.34 -3.39 -2.80
C LEU A 65 -6.51 -2.11 -2.82
N ILE A 66 -7.17 -1.00 -3.13
CA ILE A 66 -6.62 0.35 -2.98
C ILE A 66 -7.52 1.10 -2.01
N ILE A 67 -6.92 1.73 -1.00
CA ILE A 67 -7.60 2.60 -0.05
C ILE A 67 -7.11 4.01 -0.30
N VAL A 68 -8.02 4.96 -0.42
CA VAL A 68 -7.70 6.39 -0.48
C VAL A 68 -8.07 7.00 0.87
N THR A 69 -7.08 7.48 1.62
CA THR A 69 -7.27 8.02 2.97
C THR A 69 -8.00 9.35 2.94
N HIS A 70 -7.70 10.17 1.92
CA HIS A 70 -8.33 11.45 1.68
C HIS A 70 -8.21 11.83 0.20
N LEU A 71 -9.12 12.67 -0.28
CA LEU A 71 -9.02 13.24 -1.61
C LEU A 71 -8.18 14.52 -1.51
N HIS A 72 -7.00 14.50 -2.13
CA HIS A 72 -6.26 15.74 -2.39
C HIS A 72 -7.07 16.63 -3.36
N PRO A 73 -7.24 17.93 -3.08
CA PRO A 73 -7.97 18.86 -3.94
C PRO A 73 -7.43 18.98 -5.36
#